data_AF-A0A6J8B6Q0-F1
#
_entry.id   AF-A0A6J8B6Q0-F1
#
_cell.length_a   1.000
_cell.length_b   1.000
_cell.length_c   1.000
_cell.angle_alpha   90.00
_cell.angle_beta   90.00
_cell.angle_gamma   90.00
#
_symmetry.space_group_name_H-M   'P 1'
#
loop_
_entity.id
_entity.type
_entity.pdbx_description
1 polymer ?
#
loop_
_entity_poly.entity_id
_entity_poly.type
_entity_poly.pdbx_seq_one_letter_code
_entity_poly.pdbx_strand_id
1 'polypeptide(L)'
;MSELNQNLDDLKENQQKLEKELYGLVLSSNQMKNQFVSSEKDILFVSFDIYFFLSKGGVILSGDFNARTGGLNGFFQNDGVNDNFTDCPVPEDYTPDLPLERNQLDKKKKKNNLHGNLLVDIYMSSQVRIVNGRFLGDSLGCFTFYNSNGKSTVDYMLTSQNLFYTINNFMVKPPTDLSDHCLIALNILNLKHH
;
A
#
# COMPACT_ATOMS: atom_id res chain seq x y z
N MET A 1 -31.95 27.70 0.63
CA MET A 1 -30.67 28.39 0.37
C MET A 1 -29.73 28.34 1.57
N SER A 2 -30.19 28.62 2.80
CA SER A 2 -29.34 28.53 4.01
C SER A 2 -28.88 27.11 4.33
N GLU A 3 -29.76 26.11 4.32
CA GLU A 3 -29.40 24.70 4.60
C GLU A 3 -28.46 24.08 3.56
N LEU A 4 -28.52 24.55 2.31
CA LEU A 4 -27.64 24.06 1.25
C LEU A 4 -26.22 24.62 1.41
N ASN A 5 -26.10 25.88 1.85
CA ASN A 5 -24.80 26.50 2.15
C ASN A 5 -24.19 25.91 3.41
N GLN A 6 -24.99 25.66 4.45
CA GLN A 6 -24.55 25.00 5.68
C GLN A 6 -23.95 23.61 5.40
N ASN A 7 -24.63 22.79 4.58
CA ASN A 7 -24.12 21.48 4.17
C ASN A 7 -22.83 21.58 3.33
N LEU A 8 -22.67 22.64 2.53
CA LEU A 8 -21.48 22.85 1.71
C LEU A 8 -20.27 23.23 2.56
N ASP A 9 -20.50 24.02 3.61
CA ASP A 9 -19.46 24.45 4.53
C ASP A 9 -19.03 23.28 5.45
N ASP A 10 -19.99 22.48 5.92
CA ASP A 10 -19.71 21.24 6.67
C ASP A 10 -18.93 20.22 5.82
N LEU A 11 -19.22 20.11 4.52
CA LEU A 11 -18.47 19.26 3.58
C LEU A 11 -17.02 19.73 3.40
N LYS A 12 -16.81 21.05 3.28
CA LYS A 12 -15.47 21.64 3.14
C LYS A 12 -14.66 21.50 4.42
N GLU A 13 -15.29 21.66 5.58
CA GLU A 13 -14.62 21.53 6.89
C GLU A 13 -14.24 20.07 7.16
N ASN A 14 -15.13 19.12 6.84
CA ASN A 14 -14.81 17.69 6.91
C ASN A 14 -13.71 17.28 5.92
N GLN A 15 -13.70 17.85 4.71
CA GLN A 15 -12.63 17.63 3.74
C GLN A 15 -11.28 18.16 4.26
N GLN A 16 -11.26 19.37 4.82
CA GLN A 16 -10.05 19.93 5.46
C GLN A 16 -9.57 19.13 6.67
N LYS A 17 -10.50 18.51 7.43
CA LYS A 17 -10.15 17.65 8.55
C LYS A 17 -9.55 16.31 8.07
N LEU A 18 -10.12 15.71 7.02
CA LEU A 18 -9.53 14.54 6.35
C LEU A 18 -8.14 14.83 5.80
N GLU A 19 -7.94 15.99 5.19
CA GLU A 19 -6.62 16.42 4.67
C GLU A 19 -5.58 16.62 5.79
N LYS A 20 -6.01 16.84 7.05
CA LYS A 20 -5.13 16.96 8.21
C LYS A 20 -4.81 15.62 8.90
N GLU A 21 -5.68 14.62 8.76
CA GLU A 21 -5.56 13.31 9.41
C GLU A 21 -4.96 12.23 8.48
N LEU A 22 -5.07 12.43 7.16
CA LEU A 22 -4.51 11.56 6.13
C LEU A 22 -3.20 12.15 5.59
N TYR A 23 -2.07 11.64 6.06
CA TYR A 23 -0.78 11.91 5.43
C TYR A 23 -0.62 10.97 4.23
N GLY A 24 -1.12 11.40 3.08
CA GLY A 24 -0.89 10.71 1.81
C GLY A 24 0.52 10.99 1.31
N LEU A 25 1.44 10.02 1.48
CA LEU A 25 2.71 10.06 0.77
C LEU A 25 2.49 9.48 -0.63
N VAL A 26 2.11 10.33 -1.58
CA VAL A 26 2.07 9.95 -2.99
C VAL A 26 3.48 10.10 -3.55
N LEU A 27 4.27 9.01 -3.52
CA LEU A 27 5.51 8.93 -4.30
C LEU A 27 5.15 8.73 -5.77
N SER A 28 4.61 9.77 -6.42
CA SER A 28 4.61 9.80 -7.87
C SER A 28 6.07 10.02 -8.32
N SER A 29 6.56 9.13 -9.17
CA SER A 29 7.89 9.16 -9.80
C SER A 29 8.23 10.50 -10.49
N ASN A 30 7.28 11.45 -10.59
CA ASN A 30 7.51 12.77 -11.15
C ASN A 30 8.31 13.75 -10.26
N GLN A 31 8.41 13.53 -8.94
CA GLN A 31 9.40 14.26 -8.11
C GLN A 31 10.79 13.59 -8.11
N MET A 32 10.90 12.39 -8.68
CA MET A 32 12.15 11.65 -8.90
C MET A 32 12.65 11.83 -10.34
N LYS A 33 12.56 13.05 -10.90
CA LYS A 33 13.08 13.34 -12.26
C LYS A 33 14.61 13.31 -12.37
N ASN A 34 15.35 12.90 -11.34
CA ASN A 34 16.81 12.75 -11.42
C ASN A 34 17.40 11.56 -10.68
N GLN A 35 16.61 10.54 -10.35
CA GLN A 35 17.16 9.24 -9.99
C GLN A 35 16.09 8.20 -10.26
N PHE A 36 16.33 7.35 -11.25
CA PHE A 36 15.68 6.06 -11.35
C PHE A 36 15.68 5.43 -9.94
N VAL A 37 14.56 4.82 -9.52
CA VAL A 37 14.59 3.79 -8.47
C VAL A 37 15.50 2.68 -9.01
N SER A 38 16.79 2.83 -8.76
CA SER A 38 17.88 2.10 -9.41
C SER A 38 18.82 1.50 -8.40
N SER A 39 18.73 1.91 -7.13
CA SER A 39 19.57 1.42 -6.06
C SER A 39 18.76 0.98 -4.85
N GLU A 40 19.29 0.00 -4.11
CA GLU A 40 18.76 -0.45 -2.80
C GLU A 40 18.58 0.71 -1.81
N LYS A 41 19.29 1.82 -1.99
CA LYS A 41 19.20 2.99 -1.12
C LYS A 41 17.84 3.70 -1.26
N ASP A 42 17.26 3.69 -2.46
CA ASP A 42 16.01 4.42 -2.74
C ASP A 42 14.84 3.80 -1.97
N ILE A 43 14.76 2.46 -1.96
CA ILE A 43 13.71 1.76 -1.22
C ILE A 43 13.93 1.84 0.30
N LEU A 44 15.17 2.00 0.76
CA LEU A 44 15.48 2.23 2.16
C LEU A 44 15.01 3.62 2.63
N PHE A 45 15.11 4.67 1.80
CA PHE A 45 14.53 5.98 2.15
C PHE A 45 13.00 5.91 2.29
N VAL A 46 12.33 5.11 1.45
CA VAL A 46 10.90 4.87 1.59
C VAL A 46 10.55 4.28 2.96
N SER A 47 11.38 3.41 3.52
CA SER A 47 11.11 2.83 4.85
C SER A 47 11.19 3.90 5.95
N PHE A 48 12.18 4.78 5.91
CA PHE A 48 12.29 5.91 6.84
C PHE A 48 11.08 6.83 6.76
N ASP A 49 10.62 7.15 5.55
CA ASP A 49 9.43 7.97 5.35
C ASP A 49 8.18 7.28 5.91
N ILE A 50 8.01 5.98 5.65
CA ILE A 50 6.90 5.20 6.22
C ILE A 50 6.91 5.31 7.76
N TYR A 51 8.05 5.03 8.41
CA TYR A 51 8.14 5.13 9.87
C TYR A 51 7.87 6.54 10.39
N PHE A 52 8.41 7.56 9.70
CA PHE A 52 8.17 8.94 10.07
C PHE A 52 6.69 9.31 10.00
N PHE A 53 5.99 8.98 8.90
CA PHE A 53 4.58 9.32 8.74
C PHE A 53 3.64 8.44 9.56
N LEU A 54 3.99 7.18 9.82
CA LEU A 54 3.26 6.33 10.77
C LEU A 54 3.22 6.95 12.17
N SER A 55 4.29 7.66 12.58
CA SER A 55 4.30 8.39 13.86
C SER A 55 3.37 9.61 13.88
N LYS A 56 2.84 10.04 12.72
CA LYS A 56 1.98 11.22 12.55
C LYS A 56 0.53 10.86 12.26
N GLY A 57 0.27 9.70 11.68
CA GLY A 57 -1.09 9.27 11.34
C GLY A 57 -1.13 8.06 10.42
N GLY A 58 -2.28 7.87 9.76
CA GLY A 58 -2.45 6.83 8.76
C GLY A 58 -1.64 7.14 7.50
N VAL A 59 -1.06 6.11 6.90
CA VAL A 59 -0.20 6.21 5.72
C VAL A 59 -0.85 5.47 4.56
N ILE A 60 -0.95 6.14 3.41
CA ILE A 60 -1.20 5.53 2.11
C ILE A 60 -0.01 5.88 1.22
N LEU A 61 0.62 4.87 0.65
CA LEU A 61 1.76 4.99 -0.24
C LEU A 61 1.43 4.39 -1.60
N SER A 62 1.72 5.11 -2.68
CA SER A 62 1.44 4.65 -4.03
C SER A 62 2.55 5.05 -4.99
N GLY A 63 2.90 4.15 -5.91
CA GLY A 63 3.82 4.45 -7.00
C GLY A 63 4.39 3.20 -7.65
N ASP A 64 5.29 3.44 -8.61
CA ASP A 64 6.14 2.41 -9.20
C ASP A 64 7.33 2.13 -8.28
N PHE A 65 7.35 0.94 -7.70
CA PHE A 65 8.45 0.49 -6.85
C PHE A 65 9.53 -0.25 -7.65
N ASN A 66 9.27 -0.54 -8.92
CA ASN A 66 10.05 -1.45 -9.74
C ASN A 66 10.33 -2.78 -9.01
N ALA A 67 9.39 -3.17 -8.15
CA ALA A 67 9.51 -4.25 -7.19
C ALA A 67 8.67 -5.43 -7.65
N ARG A 68 9.31 -6.51 -8.03
CA ARG A 68 8.60 -7.73 -8.40
C ARG A 68 8.52 -8.59 -7.15
N THR A 69 7.36 -8.67 -6.53
CA THR A 69 7.16 -9.43 -5.29
C THR A 69 6.88 -10.92 -5.54
N GLY A 70 6.48 -11.28 -6.76
CA GLY A 70 6.24 -12.68 -7.13
C GLY A 70 5.20 -13.38 -6.25
N GLY A 71 5.52 -14.56 -5.74
CA GLY A 71 4.68 -15.30 -4.79
C GLY A 71 5.05 -15.06 -3.32
N LEU A 72 5.83 -14.01 -3.02
CA LEU A 72 6.19 -13.72 -1.64
C LEU A 72 4.95 -13.33 -0.84
N ASN A 73 4.72 -14.08 0.23
CA ASN A 73 3.79 -13.72 1.28
C ASN A 73 4.49 -12.68 2.15
N GLY A 74 3.78 -11.62 2.55
CA GLY A 74 4.26 -10.77 3.62
C GLY A 74 3.22 -10.73 4.73
N PHE A 75 3.19 -11.84 5.42
CA PHE A 75 2.62 -11.95 6.75
C PHE A 75 3.49 -12.92 7.51
N PHE A 76 3.60 -12.73 8.82
CA PHE A 76 4.34 -13.65 9.67
C PHE A 76 3.53 -14.94 9.84
N GLN A 77 4.13 -16.08 9.51
CA GLN A 77 3.50 -17.37 9.80
C GLN A 77 3.58 -17.64 11.30
N ASN A 78 2.46 -18.07 11.87
CA ASN A 78 2.35 -18.40 13.28
C ASN A 78 2.70 -17.20 14.20
N ASP A 79 2.12 -16.03 13.93
CA ASP A 79 2.38 -14.83 14.74
C ASP A 79 1.56 -14.74 16.04
N GLY A 80 0.88 -15.82 16.42
CA GLY A 80 0.05 -15.88 17.61
C GLY A 80 0.89 -15.84 18.90
N VAL A 81 0.55 -14.91 19.79
CA VAL A 81 1.17 -14.75 21.14
C VAL A 81 1.19 -16.09 21.91
N ASN A 82 0.14 -16.90 21.78
CA ASN A 82 0.00 -18.17 22.50
C ASN A 82 0.56 -19.39 21.74
N ASP A 83 0.94 -19.22 20.48
CA ASP A 83 1.36 -20.34 19.62
C ASP A 83 2.90 -20.52 19.61
N ASN A 84 3.69 -19.43 19.75
CA ASN A 84 5.15 -19.48 19.51
C ASN A 84 6.03 -18.82 20.56
N PHE A 85 5.46 -18.10 21.53
CA PHE A 85 6.22 -17.37 22.54
C PHE A 85 5.94 -17.87 23.97
N THR A 86 5.95 -19.19 24.19
CA THR A 86 5.73 -19.77 25.53
C THR A 86 6.81 -19.36 26.53
N ASP A 87 8.02 -19.06 26.04
CA ASP A 87 9.21 -18.82 26.86
C ASP A 87 9.70 -17.35 26.79
N CYS A 88 9.00 -16.49 26.03
CA CYS A 88 9.35 -15.08 25.87
C CYS A 88 8.12 -14.20 26.13
N PRO A 89 8.11 -13.38 27.19
CA PRO A 89 7.00 -12.46 27.41
C PRO A 89 6.94 -11.46 26.25
N VAL A 90 5.86 -11.54 25.49
CA VAL A 90 5.56 -10.62 24.40
C VAL A 90 5.12 -9.28 25.00
N PRO A 91 5.54 -8.11 24.47
CA PRO A 91 5.08 -6.82 24.97
C PRO A 91 3.55 -6.72 25.03
N GLU A 92 3.01 -6.04 26.04
CA GLU A 92 1.55 -5.93 26.23
C GLU A 92 0.84 -5.23 25.06
N ASP A 93 1.56 -4.39 24.33
CA ASP A 93 1.09 -3.66 23.15
C ASP A 93 1.34 -4.42 21.82
N TYR A 94 1.83 -5.66 21.89
CA TYR A 94 2.01 -6.48 20.71
C TYR A 94 0.68 -6.87 20.08
N THR A 95 0.51 -6.55 18.80
CA THR A 95 -0.64 -6.96 18.01
C THR A 95 -0.17 -7.96 16.94
N PRO A 96 -0.57 -9.25 17.03
CA PRO A 96 -0.28 -10.23 16.00
C PRO A 96 -0.73 -9.79 14.62
N ASP A 97 0.07 -10.11 13.61
CA ASP A 97 -0.29 -9.96 12.22
C ASP A 97 -1.44 -10.91 11.86
N LEU A 98 -2.49 -10.38 11.23
CA LEU A 98 -3.55 -11.18 10.63
C LEU A 98 -3.06 -11.72 9.26
N PRO A 99 -2.97 -13.06 9.06
CA PRO A 99 -2.58 -13.62 7.78
C PRO A 99 -3.61 -13.25 6.70
N LEU A 100 -3.21 -12.36 5.80
CA LEU A 100 -4.07 -11.91 4.70
C LEU A 100 -3.36 -12.12 3.37
N GLU A 101 -3.66 -13.25 2.74
CA GLU A 101 -3.17 -13.55 1.40
C GLU A 101 -3.67 -12.52 0.39
N ARG A 102 -2.87 -12.34 -0.66
CA ARG A 102 -3.24 -11.52 -1.80
C ARG A 102 -3.21 -12.35 -3.07
N ASN A 103 -4.13 -12.05 -3.97
CA ASN A 103 -4.04 -12.58 -5.31
C ASN A 103 -2.98 -11.82 -6.11
N GLN A 104 -2.36 -12.52 -7.06
CA GLN A 104 -1.32 -11.97 -7.92
C GLN A 104 -1.23 -12.86 -9.15
N LEU A 105 -1.35 -12.27 -10.34
CA LEU A 105 -1.09 -12.96 -11.60
C LEU A 105 0.41 -13.14 -11.84
N ASP A 106 1.24 -12.36 -11.15
CA ASP A 106 2.70 -12.39 -11.25
C ASP A 106 3.40 -13.47 -10.39
N LYS A 107 2.71 -14.58 -10.07
CA LYS A 107 3.14 -15.62 -9.11
C LYS A 107 4.29 -16.55 -9.55
N LYS A 108 4.86 -16.40 -10.75
CA LYS A 108 5.91 -17.34 -11.21
C LYS A 108 7.19 -17.18 -10.37
N LYS A 109 7.66 -18.26 -9.71
CA LYS A 109 8.82 -18.31 -8.79
C LYS A 109 10.13 -17.64 -9.27
N LYS A 110 10.31 -17.39 -10.56
CA LYS A 110 11.49 -16.71 -11.14
C LYS A 110 11.31 -15.21 -11.34
N LYS A 111 10.24 -14.62 -10.83
CA LYS A 111 9.89 -13.22 -11.13
C LYS A 111 10.20 -12.24 -10.01
N ASN A 112 10.51 -12.67 -8.78
CA ASN A 112 10.89 -11.70 -7.77
C ASN A 112 12.27 -11.09 -8.05
N ASN A 113 12.45 -9.83 -7.67
CA ASN A 113 13.73 -9.15 -7.73
C ASN A 113 14.12 -8.62 -6.34
N LEU A 114 15.31 -8.06 -6.24
CA LEU A 114 15.85 -7.47 -5.02
C LEU A 114 14.91 -6.41 -4.41
N HIS A 115 14.40 -5.49 -5.23
CA HIS A 115 13.39 -4.52 -4.78
C HIS A 115 12.12 -5.19 -4.25
N GLY A 116 11.71 -6.32 -4.84
CA GLY A 116 10.58 -7.11 -4.36
C GLY A 116 10.81 -7.69 -2.97
N ASN A 117 12.01 -8.23 -2.70
CA ASN A 117 12.37 -8.73 -1.38
C ASN A 117 12.41 -7.58 -0.35
N LEU A 118 13.08 -6.48 -0.70
CA LEU A 118 13.18 -5.30 0.17
C LEU A 118 11.82 -4.68 0.47
N LEU A 119 10.93 -4.60 -0.53
CA LEU A 119 9.56 -4.12 -0.33
C LEU A 119 8.82 -5.01 0.67
N VAL A 120 8.97 -6.34 0.55
CA VAL A 120 8.39 -7.32 1.48
C VAL A 120 8.90 -7.12 2.90
N ASP A 121 10.21 -6.96 3.07
CA ASP A 121 10.81 -6.72 4.37
C ASP A 121 10.28 -5.43 5.00
N ILE A 122 10.21 -4.34 4.22
CA ILE A 122 9.72 -3.04 4.69
C ILE A 122 8.28 -3.12 5.17
N TYR A 123 7.37 -3.69 4.39
CA TYR A 123 5.97 -3.68 4.79
C TYR A 123 5.67 -4.66 5.93
N MET A 124 6.41 -5.77 6.03
CA MET A 124 6.36 -6.64 7.21
C MET A 124 6.89 -5.93 8.47
N SER A 125 7.99 -5.18 8.37
CA SER A 125 8.59 -4.51 9.52
C SER A 125 7.87 -3.24 9.96
N SER A 126 7.05 -2.64 9.10
CA SER A 126 6.33 -1.37 9.36
C SER A 126 4.83 -1.52 9.52
N GLN A 127 4.30 -2.74 9.53
CA GLN A 127 2.86 -3.03 9.65
C GLN A 127 1.99 -2.30 8.60
N VAL A 128 2.56 -1.99 7.44
CA VAL A 128 1.79 -1.55 6.27
C VAL A 128 1.51 -2.73 5.36
N ARG A 129 0.49 -2.63 4.53
CA ARG A 129 0.01 -3.74 3.70
C ARG A 129 -0.19 -3.32 2.26
N ILE A 130 0.29 -4.17 1.33
CA ILE A 130 -0.06 -4.05 -0.09
C ILE A 130 -1.58 -4.18 -0.29
N VAL A 131 -2.20 -3.27 -1.01
CA VAL A 131 -3.63 -3.31 -1.32
C VAL A 131 -3.90 -4.17 -2.56
N ASN A 132 -2.98 -4.19 -3.53
CA ASN A 132 -3.09 -4.98 -4.76
C ASN A 132 -3.42 -6.45 -4.47
N GLY A 133 -4.38 -6.99 -5.19
CA GLY A 133 -4.79 -8.39 -5.06
C GLY A 133 -5.71 -8.71 -3.87
N ARG A 134 -6.09 -7.73 -3.04
CA ARG A 134 -6.86 -7.97 -1.80
C ARG A 134 -8.30 -7.48 -1.83
N PHE A 135 -8.61 -6.48 -2.67
CA PHE A 135 -9.92 -5.83 -2.67
C PHE A 135 -10.71 -6.07 -3.97
N LEU A 136 -12.02 -5.82 -3.89
CA LEU A 136 -12.88 -5.77 -5.06
C LEU A 136 -12.32 -4.75 -6.07
N GLY A 137 -12.29 -5.13 -7.35
CA GLY A 137 -11.70 -4.35 -8.43
C GLY A 137 -10.30 -4.82 -8.85
N ASP A 138 -9.60 -5.56 -7.99
CA ASP A 138 -8.30 -6.18 -8.30
C ASP A 138 -8.15 -7.55 -7.61
N SER A 139 -9.25 -8.28 -7.41
CA SER A 139 -9.23 -9.57 -6.70
C SER A 139 -8.43 -10.66 -7.42
N LEU A 140 -8.01 -10.45 -8.67
CA LEU A 140 -7.09 -11.35 -9.39
C LEU A 140 -5.62 -10.97 -9.21
N GLY A 141 -5.32 -9.76 -8.73
CA GLY A 141 -3.98 -9.19 -8.63
C GLY A 141 -3.36 -8.94 -9.99
N CYS A 142 -3.90 -7.97 -10.72
CA CYS A 142 -3.57 -7.67 -12.10
C CYS A 142 -2.14 -7.16 -12.26
N PHE A 143 -1.60 -7.30 -13.47
CA PHE A 143 -0.34 -6.65 -13.84
C PHE A 143 -0.58 -5.14 -13.97
N THR A 144 0.38 -4.37 -13.49
CA THR A 144 0.36 -2.90 -13.55
C THR A 144 1.31 -2.35 -14.61
N PHE A 145 2.16 -3.20 -15.20
CA PHE A 145 3.12 -2.81 -16.23
C PHE A 145 3.10 -3.78 -17.41
N TYR A 146 3.19 -3.23 -18.63
CA TYR A 146 3.15 -3.93 -19.91
C TYR A 146 4.11 -3.27 -20.92
N ASN A 147 5.07 -4.04 -21.41
CA ASN A 147 5.93 -3.61 -22.52
C ASN A 147 6.21 -4.78 -23.49
N SER A 148 7.05 -4.53 -24.50
CA SER A 148 7.47 -5.54 -25.48
C SER A 148 8.17 -6.75 -24.86
N ASN A 149 8.77 -6.58 -23.66
CA ASN A 149 9.51 -7.62 -22.95
C ASN A 149 8.62 -8.42 -21.99
N GLY A 150 7.36 -8.03 -21.81
CA GLY A 150 6.38 -8.77 -21.02
C GLY A 150 5.56 -7.88 -20.09
N LYS A 151 5.11 -8.48 -18.99
CA LYS A 151 4.21 -7.85 -18.02
C LYS A 151 4.55 -8.24 -16.59
N SER A 152 4.35 -7.31 -15.67
CA SER A 152 4.67 -7.47 -14.26
C SER A 152 3.79 -6.59 -13.38
N THR A 153 3.69 -6.92 -12.09
CA THR A 153 3.14 -6.01 -11.08
C THR A 153 4.32 -5.30 -10.39
N VAL A 154 4.44 -4.00 -10.61
CA VAL A 154 5.54 -3.15 -10.10
C VAL A 154 5.04 -1.88 -9.44
N ASP A 155 3.88 -1.38 -9.88
CA ASP A 155 3.12 -0.37 -9.17
C ASP A 155 2.29 -0.98 -8.03
N TYR A 156 2.47 -0.44 -6.83
CA TYR A 156 1.74 -0.88 -5.65
C TYR A 156 1.05 0.28 -4.95
N MET A 157 0.01 -0.08 -4.23
CA MET A 157 -0.59 0.73 -3.19
C MET A 157 -0.30 0.02 -1.85
N LEU A 158 0.23 0.73 -0.87
CA LEU A 158 0.44 0.26 0.49
C LEU A 158 -0.33 1.15 1.45
N THR A 159 -0.82 0.56 2.53
CA THR A 159 -1.56 1.30 3.55
C THR A 159 -1.25 0.81 4.95
N SER A 160 -1.27 1.70 5.93
CA SER A 160 -1.24 1.33 7.35
C SER A 160 -2.50 0.56 7.76
N GLN A 161 -2.38 -0.25 8.82
CA GLN A 161 -3.45 -1.13 9.30
C GLN A 161 -4.76 -0.40 9.60
N ASN A 162 -4.68 0.77 10.22
CA ASN A 162 -5.86 1.59 10.57
C ASN A 162 -6.64 2.05 9.34
N LEU A 163 -5.96 2.36 8.24
CA LEU A 163 -6.59 2.78 6.99
C LEU A 163 -7.01 1.60 6.12
N PHE A 164 -6.37 0.43 6.28
CA PHE A 164 -6.67 -0.76 5.49
C PHE A 164 -8.16 -1.13 5.54
N TYR A 165 -8.78 -1.05 6.72
CA TYR A 165 -10.20 -1.37 6.92
C TYR A 165 -11.17 -0.30 6.39
N THR A 166 -10.67 0.87 6.00
CA THR A 166 -11.47 1.93 5.36
C THR A 166 -11.54 1.77 3.85
N ILE A 167 -10.74 0.87 3.26
CA ILE A 167 -10.69 0.70 1.81
C ILE A 167 -12.00 0.05 1.33
N ASN A 168 -12.72 0.76 0.48
CA ASN A 168 -13.92 0.26 -0.18
C ASN A 168 -13.57 -0.64 -1.37
N ASN A 169 -12.69 -0.14 -2.25
CA ASN A 169 -12.24 -0.88 -3.43
C ASN A 169 -10.88 -0.39 -3.89
N PHE A 170 -10.20 -1.25 -4.64
CA PHE A 170 -8.94 -0.95 -5.32
C PHE A 170 -8.96 -1.62 -6.68
N MET A 171 -8.52 -0.90 -7.71
CA MET A 171 -8.49 -1.45 -9.06
C MET A 171 -7.29 -0.99 -9.87
N VAL A 172 -6.81 -1.89 -10.71
CA VAL A 172 -5.89 -1.58 -11.80
C VAL A 172 -6.72 -1.29 -13.04
N LYS A 173 -6.59 -0.09 -13.61
CA LYS A 173 -7.27 0.28 -14.85
C LYS A 173 -6.67 -0.49 -16.04
N PRO A 174 -7.44 -0.68 -17.13
CA PRO A 174 -6.91 -1.29 -18.34
C PRO A 174 -5.67 -0.51 -18.87
N PRO A 175 -4.73 -1.22 -19.53
CA PRO A 175 -3.60 -0.55 -20.19
C PRO A 175 -4.10 0.41 -21.27
N THR A 176 -3.32 1.45 -21.52
CA THR A 176 -3.61 2.48 -22.53
C THR A 176 -2.39 2.72 -23.40
N ASP A 177 -2.55 3.29 -24.59
CA ASP A 177 -1.41 3.61 -25.47
C ASP A 177 -0.56 4.79 -24.98
N LEU A 178 -0.92 5.41 -23.84
CA LEU A 178 -0.25 6.59 -23.29
C LEU A 178 0.94 6.25 -22.40
N SER A 179 1.01 5.02 -21.86
CA SER A 179 2.07 4.57 -20.96
C SER A 179 2.12 3.04 -20.92
N ASP A 180 3.31 2.50 -20.68
CA ASP A 180 3.54 1.11 -20.33
C ASP A 180 3.07 0.74 -18.90
N HIS A 181 2.68 1.73 -18.08
CA HIS A 181 2.04 1.54 -16.78
C HIS A 181 0.52 1.73 -16.84
N CYS A 182 -0.18 0.87 -16.10
CA CYS A 182 -1.60 1.01 -15.83
C CYS A 182 -1.83 1.94 -14.63
N LEU A 183 -2.87 2.75 -14.72
CA LEU A 183 -3.31 3.55 -13.58
C LEU A 183 -3.88 2.65 -12.48
N ILE A 184 -3.44 2.85 -11.23
CA ILE A 184 -4.03 2.23 -10.05
C ILE A 184 -4.92 3.24 -9.33
N ALA A 185 -6.07 2.79 -8.85
CA ALA A 185 -7.06 3.65 -8.19
C ALA A 185 -7.53 3.00 -6.89
N LEU A 186 -7.61 3.84 -5.84
CA LEU A 186 -8.07 3.46 -4.51
C LEU A 186 -9.32 4.27 -4.17
N ASN A 187 -10.34 3.61 -3.63
CA ASN A 187 -11.49 4.25 -3.04
C ASN A 187 -11.55 3.94 -1.54
N ILE A 188 -11.61 4.98 -0.72
CA ILE A 188 -11.70 4.88 0.74
C ILE A 188 -13.09 5.33 1.20
N LEU A 189 -13.64 4.63 2.18
CA LEU A 189 -14.87 5.02 2.86
C LEU A 189 -14.56 6.23 3.75
N ASN A 190 -15.42 7.23 3.68
CA ASN A 190 -15.34 8.37 4.57
C ASN A 190 -15.77 7.91 5.98
N LEU A 191 -14.82 7.82 6.92
CA LEU A 191 -15.13 7.62 8.32
C LEU A 191 -15.69 8.93 8.86
N LYS A 192 -17.02 9.09 8.85
CA LYS A 192 -17.66 10.09 9.70
C LYS A 192 -17.41 9.67 11.14
N HIS A 193 -16.49 10.36 11.81
CA HIS A 193 -16.38 10.27 13.26
C HIS A 193 -17.71 10.76 13.86
N HIS A 194 -18.37 9.88 14.62
CA HIS A 194 -19.44 10.25 15.54
C HIS A 194 -18.88 11.07 16.69
#